data_AF-A0A0B1SEE0-F1
#
_entry.id   AF-A0A0B1SEE0-F1
#
_cell.length_a   1.000
_cell.length_b   1.000
_cell.length_c   1.000
_cell.angle_alpha   90.00
_cell.angle_beta   90.00
_cell.angle_gamma   90.00
#
_symmetry.space_group_name_H-M   'P 1'
#
loop_
_entity.id
_entity.type
_entity.pdbx_description
1 polymer ?
#
loop_
_entity_poly.entity_id
_entity_poly.type
_entity_poly.pdbx_seq_one_letter_code
_entity_poly.pdbx_strand_id
1 'polypeptide(L)'
;MAYGIDLDKAISTDDFKCLKKKGYRAAFVRAYDPSGAGKFDDSARHNFYNAKKAGLMTEMFMIPNPRSAKSGKTQFMELYKGLTANGIDVNRVFVQVTSPKRWGDNTQKNVAFLKEIIKAANQKRINIGVYTNHYEWSEIMDGAKIEVPYLWYWNTNGDGQKGETPADFGDFVTFGKFGQTVAKQFGKKVNICGVLVNRNVFHGANDQRSPRFKFAKSWPGRVF
;
A
#
# COMPACT_ATOMS: atom_id res chain seq x y z
N MET A 1 -7.44 -2.93 17.10
CA MET A 1 -6.31 -3.04 16.15
C MET A 1 -6.27 -4.45 15.56
N ALA A 2 -5.81 -4.60 14.33
CA ALA A 2 -5.64 -5.88 13.64
C ALA A 2 -4.29 -5.94 12.91
N TYR A 3 -3.76 -7.15 12.73
CA TYR A 3 -2.49 -7.36 12.04
C TYR A 3 -2.68 -7.61 10.54
N GLY A 4 -1.82 -7.01 9.73
CA GLY A 4 -1.73 -7.23 8.30
C GLY A 4 -0.31 -7.49 7.85
N ILE A 5 -0.16 -7.95 6.62
CA ILE A 5 1.13 -8.12 5.95
C ILE A 5 1.14 -7.34 4.65
N ASP A 6 2.31 -6.86 4.23
CA ASP A 6 2.51 -6.34 2.87
C ASP A 6 3.65 -7.07 2.17
N LEU A 7 3.52 -7.19 0.84
CA LEU A 7 4.36 -8.06 0.01
C LEU A 7 4.44 -7.57 -1.44
N ASP A 8 5.57 -7.87 -2.07
CA ASP A 8 5.90 -7.56 -3.46
C ASP A 8 6.32 -8.79 -4.27
N LYS A 9 6.19 -10.00 -3.70
CA LYS A 9 6.46 -11.30 -4.33
C LYS A 9 5.21 -12.16 -4.37
N ALA A 10 5.18 -13.12 -5.28
CA ALA A 10 4.11 -14.12 -5.33
C ALA A 10 4.16 -15.00 -4.08
N ILE A 11 3.00 -15.20 -3.44
CA ILE A 11 2.82 -16.05 -2.26
C ILE A 11 1.74 -17.10 -2.57
N SER A 12 1.96 -18.35 -2.15
CA SER A 12 1.01 -19.44 -2.37
C SER A 12 -0.23 -19.29 -1.49
N THR A 13 -1.31 -19.97 -1.86
CA THR A 13 -2.52 -20.02 -1.00
C THR A 13 -2.19 -20.63 0.38
N ASP A 14 -1.33 -21.63 0.45
CA ASP A 14 -1.04 -22.33 1.71
C ASP A 14 -0.19 -21.49 2.66
N ASP A 15 0.75 -20.70 2.12
CA ASP A 15 1.49 -19.71 2.91
C ASP A 15 0.54 -18.64 3.47
N PHE A 16 -0.40 -18.14 2.66
CA PHE A 16 -1.43 -17.22 3.17
C PHE A 16 -2.34 -17.86 4.23
N LYS A 17 -2.69 -19.15 4.10
CA LYS A 17 -3.43 -19.87 5.15
C LYS A 17 -2.59 -19.98 6.42
N CYS A 18 -1.28 -20.21 6.31
CA CYS A 18 -0.38 -20.20 7.46
C CYS A 18 -0.35 -18.83 8.13
N LEU A 19 -0.23 -17.74 7.36
CA LEU A 19 -0.29 -16.37 7.87
C LEU A 19 -1.65 -16.09 8.56
N LYS A 20 -2.76 -16.54 7.98
CA LYS A 20 -4.09 -16.43 8.61
C LYS A 20 -4.14 -17.15 9.96
N LYS A 21 -3.58 -18.37 10.05
CA LYS A 21 -3.47 -19.14 11.32
C LYS A 21 -2.59 -18.43 12.35
N LYS A 22 -1.58 -17.67 11.92
CA LYS A 22 -0.74 -16.82 12.78
C LYS A 22 -1.41 -15.51 13.20
N GLY A 23 -2.68 -15.29 12.84
CA GLY A 23 -3.49 -14.16 13.33
C GLY A 23 -3.56 -12.96 12.38
N TYR A 24 -2.90 -13.01 11.22
CA TYR A 24 -3.02 -11.95 10.22
C TYR A 24 -4.43 -11.91 9.63
N ARG A 25 -4.93 -10.69 9.36
CA ARG A 25 -6.30 -10.44 8.90
C ARG A 25 -6.38 -9.82 7.51
N ALA A 26 -5.32 -9.14 7.06
CA ALA A 26 -5.27 -8.52 5.75
C ALA A 26 -3.91 -8.68 5.06
N ALA A 27 -3.92 -8.66 3.73
CA ALA A 27 -2.75 -8.59 2.87
C ALA A 27 -2.78 -7.30 2.02
N PHE A 28 -1.73 -6.51 2.09
CA PHE A 28 -1.51 -5.33 1.24
C PHE A 28 -0.61 -5.79 0.09
N VAL A 29 -1.16 -5.80 -1.12
CA VAL A 29 -0.54 -6.43 -2.28
C VAL A 29 -0.03 -5.36 -3.23
N ARG A 30 1.23 -5.47 -3.65
CA ARG A 30 1.78 -4.59 -4.69
C ARG A 30 1.07 -4.87 -6.01
N ALA A 31 0.52 -3.82 -6.61
CA ALA A 31 -0.19 -3.84 -7.89
C ALA A 31 0.51 -3.04 -8.99
N TYR A 32 1.54 -2.25 -8.65
CA TYR A 32 2.40 -1.59 -9.62
C TYR A 32 3.87 -1.78 -9.22
N ASP A 33 4.65 -2.35 -10.13
CA ASP A 33 6.07 -2.62 -10.00
C ASP A 33 6.86 -1.44 -10.61
N PRO A 34 7.85 -0.87 -9.90
CA PRO A 34 8.59 0.30 -10.38
C PRO A 34 9.69 -0.05 -11.39
N SER A 35 9.97 -1.33 -11.66
CA SER A 35 11.04 -1.77 -12.56
C SER A 35 10.88 -1.23 -13.99
N GLY A 36 12.02 -0.98 -14.65
CA GLY A 36 12.05 -0.34 -15.97
C GLY A 36 11.40 1.03 -15.94
N ALA A 37 10.31 1.22 -16.70
CA ALA A 37 9.52 2.44 -16.71
C ALA A 37 8.33 2.44 -15.74
N GLY A 38 8.15 1.36 -14.97
CA GLY A 38 6.94 1.08 -14.21
C GLY A 38 5.94 0.25 -15.02
N LYS A 39 5.26 -0.71 -14.38
CA LYS A 39 4.23 -1.56 -14.99
C LYS A 39 3.26 -2.13 -13.94
N PHE A 40 2.10 -2.60 -14.39
CA PHE A 40 1.24 -3.44 -13.55
C PHE A 40 2.03 -4.67 -13.06
N ASP A 41 1.85 -5.04 -11.79
CA ASP A 41 2.53 -6.19 -11.20
C ASP A 41 1.77 -7.49 -11.55
N ASP A 42 2.39 -8.36 -12.34
CA ASP A 42 1.80 -9.63 -12.77
C ASP A 42 1.44 -10.55 -11.60
N SER A 43 2.13 -10.43 -10.45
CA SER A 43 1.86 -11.22 -9.24
C SER A 43 0.61 -10.72 -8.49
N ALA A 44 0.15 -9.50 -8.74
CA ALA A 44 -0.96 -8.88 -8.00
C ALA A 44 -2.24 -9.72 -8.07
N ARG A 45 -2.54 -10.27 -9.26
CA ARG A 45 -3.70 -11.17 -9.47
C ARG A 45 -3.60 -12.39 -8.56
N HIS A 46 -2.48 -13.11 -8.61
CA HIS A 46 -2.31 -14.36 -7.88
C HIS A 46 -2.36 -14.10 -6.37
N ASN A 47 -1.68 -13.08 -5.89
CA ASN A 47 -1.69 -12.71 -4.49
C ASN A 47 -3.08 -12.31 -3.99
N PHE A 48 -3.85 -11.55 -4.77
CA PHE A 48 -5.23 -11.20 -4.44
C PHE A 48 -6.11 -12.43 -4.25
N TYR A 49 -6.17 -13.32 -5.25
CA TYR A 49 -7.04 -14.49 -5.19
C TYR A 49 -6.57 -15.50 -4.14
N ASN A 50 -5.25 -15.71 -4.00
CA ASN A 50 -4.70 -16.60 -2.97
C ASN A 50 -4.99 -16.09 -1.55
N ALA A 51 -4.82 -14.79 -1.30
CA ALA A 51 -5.13 -14.18 0.00
C ALA A 51 -6.64 -14.28 0.32
N LYS A 52 -7.51 -14.02 -0.67
CA LYS A 52 -8.97 -14.20 -0.51
C LYS A 52 -9.34 -15.65 -0.22
N LYS A 53 -8.75 -16.61 -0.95
CA LYS A 53 -8.98 -18.06 -0.73
C LYS A 53 -8.50 -18.51 0.65
N ALA A 54 -7.48 -17.86 1.21
CA ALA A 54 -7.04 -18.06 2.59
C ALA A 54 -7.88 -17.31 3.64
N GLY A 55 -8.90 -16.54 3.23
CA GLY A 55 -9.77 -15.78 4.13
C GLY A 55 -9.15 -14.49 4.67
N LEU A 56 -8.18 -13.90 3.96
CA LEU A 56 -7.62 -12.59 4.27
C LEU A 56 -8.36 -11.49 3.50
N MET A 57 -8.50 -10.33 4.13
CA MET A 57 -8.89 -9.09 3.42
C MET A 57 -7.72 -8.60 2.56
N THR A 58 -7.98 -7.82 1.53
CA THR A 58 -6.95 -7.35 0.60
C THR A 58 -7.02 -5.84 0.37
N GLU A 59 -5.88 -5.18 0.43
CA GLU A 59 -5.64 -3.81 -0.02
C GLU A 59 -4.62 -3.83 -1.15
N MET A 60 -4.67 -2.85 -2.04
CA MET A 60 -3.71 -2.72 -3.15
C MET A 60 -2.84 -1.49 -2.93
N PHE A 61 -1.57 -1.59 -3.27
CA PHE A 61 -0.66 -0.44 -3.29
C PHE A 61 0.17 -0.41 -4.56
N MET A 62 0.66 0.78 -4.91
CA MET A 62 1.59 0.99 -6.00
C MET A 62 2.92 1.46 -5.47
N ILE A 63 4.00 0.93 -6.04
CA ILE A 63 5.31 1.56 -5.94
C ILE A 63 5.54 2.32 -7.25
N PRO A 64 5.35 3.65 -7.27
CA PRO A 64 5.54 4.42 -8.49
C PRO A 64 7.01 4.45 -8.92
N ASN A 65 7.24 4.80 -10.19
CA ASN A 65 8.55 5.16 -10.70
C ASN A 65 8.54 6.61 -11.22
N PRO A 66 8.65 7.62 -10.33
CA PRO A 66 8.61 9.03 -10.71
C PRO A 66 9.81 9.50 -11.55
N ARG A 67 10.87 8.68 -11.66
CA ARG A 67 12.04 8.96 -12.49
C ARG A 67 11.90 8.43 -13.93
N SER A 68 10.84 7.69 -14.24
CA SER A 68 10.58 7.24 -15.61
C SER A 68 10.00 8.37 -16.47
N ALA A 69 9.92 8.15 -17.78
CA ALA A 69 9.28 9.09 -18.70
C ALA A 69 7.73 9.12 -18.57
N LYS A 70 7.13 8.21 -17.79
CA LYS A 70 5.67 8.12 -17.65
C LYS A 70 5.18 9.09 -16.57
N SER A 71 4.17 9.89 -16.90
CA SER A 71 3.45 10.72 -15.93
C SER A 71 2.77 9.90 -14.85
N GLY A 72 2.46 10.53 -13.70
CA GLY A 72 1.76 9.86 -12.60
C GLY A 72 0.39 9.35 -13.03
N LYS A 73 -0.29 10.10 -13.90
CA LYS A 73 -1.55 9.67 -14.54
C LYS A 73 -1.39 8.38 -15.32
N THR A 74 -0.35 8.27 -16.15
CA THR A 74 -0.11 7.06 -16.97
C THR A 74 0.12 5.84 -16.08
N GLN A 75 0.97 5.97 -15.06
CA GLN A 75 1.28 4.86 -14.15
C GLN A 75 0.04 4.39 -13.38
N PHE A 76 -0.77 5.33 -12.85
CA PHE A 76 -2.02 4.96 -12.19
C PHE A 76 -3.01 4.28 -13.14
N MET A 77 -3.14 4.78 -14.38
CA MET A 77 -4.06 4.21 -15.36
C MET A 77 -3.66 2.81 -15.81
N GLU A 78 -2.35 2.51 -15.87
CA GLU A 78 -1.83 1.16 -16.10
C GLU A 78 -2.19 0.22 -14.95
N LEU A 79 -1.98 0.64 -13.69
CA LEU A 79 -2.44 -0.12 -12.52
C LEU A 79 -3.94 -0.38 -12.59
N TYR A 80 -4.74 0.66 -12.86
CA TYR A 80 -6.20 0.56 -12.88
C TYR A 80 -6.66 -0.43 -13.96
N LYS A 81 -6.13 -0.31 -15.18
CA LYS A 81 -6.43 -1.23 -16.27
C LYS A 81 -6.04 -2.67 -15.91
N GLY A 82 -4.86 -2.87 -15.32
CA GLY A 82 -4.41 -4.19 -14.87
C GLY A 82 -5.34 -4.80 -13.83
N LEU A 83 -5.75 -4.05 -12.80
CA LEU A 83 -6.70 -4.53 -11.79
C LEU A 83 -8.06 -4.90 -12.41
N THR A 84 -8.62 -4.00 -13.22
CA THR A 84 -9.93 -4.23 -13.87
C THR A 84 -9.92 -5.41 -14.84
N ALA A 85 -8.87 -5.55 -15.67
CA ALA A 85 -8.70 -6.69 -16.57
C ALA A 85 -8.64 -8.03 -15.81
N ASN A 86 -8.16 -8.00 -14.57
CA ASN A 86 -8.06 -9.17 -13.68
C ASN A 86 -9.27 -9.36 -12.75
N GLY A 87 -10.35 -8.58 -12.93
CA GLY A 87 -11.58 -8.68 -12.14
C GLY A 87 -11.47 -8.19 -10.70
N ILE A 88 -10.47 -7.36 -10.41
CA ILE A 88 -10.20 -6.82 -9.08
C ILE A 88 -10.81 -5.42 -8.99
N ASP A 89 -11.79 -5.26 -8.10
CA ASP A 89 -12.39 -3.98 -7.76
C ASP A 89 -11.72 -3.39 -6.52
N VAL A 90 -11.31 -2.13 -6.58
CA VAL A 90 -10.65 -1.43 -5.48
C VAL A 90 -11.37 -0.14 -5.19
N ASN A 91 -11.63 0.13 -3.90
CA ASN A 91 -12.14 1.44 -3.47
C ASN A 91 -11.01 2.42 -3.15
N ARG A 92 -9.79 1.89 -2.95
CA ARG A 92 -8.59 2.64 -2.57
C ARG A 92 -7.34 1.96 -3.08
N VAL A 93 -6.33 2.77 -3.39
CA VAL A 93 -4.94 2.34 -3.64
C VAL A 93 -4.00 3.21 -2.80
N PHE A 94 -3.02 2.59 -2.13
CA PHE A 94 -1.94 3.33 -1.48
C PHE A 94 -0.80 3.61 -2.45
N VAL A 95 -0.26 4.82 -2.46
CA VAL A 95 0.92 5.21 -3.22
C VAL A 95 2.12 5.25 -2.29
N GLN A 96 3.14 4.44 -2.57
CA GLN A 96 4.37 4.42 -1.79
C GLN A 96 5.23 5.65 -2.10
N VAL A 97 5.34 6.55 -1.13
CA VAL A 97 6.18 7.77 -1.15
C VAL A 97 7.29 7.57 -0.12
N THR A 98 8.24 6.72 -0.47
CA THR A 98 9.36 6.33 0.39
C THR A 98 10.62 6.22 -0.44
N SER A 99 11.76 5.95 0.21
CA SER A 99 13.06 5.73 -0.41
C SER A 99 13.46 6.93 -1.28
N PRO A 100 13.89 8.05 -0.69
CA PRO A 100 14.15 9.31 -1.40
C PRO A 100 14.96 9.17 -2.69
N LYS A 101 15.95 8.27 -2.72
CA LYS A 101 16.76 7.94 -3.91
C LYS A 101 15.96 7.43 -5.13
N ARG A 102 14.72 6.97 -4.94
CA ARG A 102 13.79 6.54 -6.01
C ARG A 102 12.95 7.70 -6.55
N TRP A 103 12.95 8.83 -5.86
CA TRP A 103 12.31 10.07 -6.27
C TRP A 103 13.36 11.02 -6.88
N GLY A 104 12.91 12.06 -7.59
CA GLY A 104 13.82 13.08 -8.10
C GLY A 104 14.12 14.13 -7.04
N ASP A 105 15.25 14.84 -7.17
CA ASP A 105 15.63 15.90 -6.23
C ASP A 105 14.72 17.15 -6.33
N ASN A 106 13.96 17.27 -7.42
CA ASN A 106 12.99 18.35 -7.60
C ASN A 106 11.65 17.97 -6.92
N THR A 107 11.47 18.46 -5.70
CA THR A 107 10.29 18.19 -4.87
C THR A 107 9.00 18.71 -5.50
N GLN A 108 9.04 19.82 -6.26
CA GLN A 108 7.86 20.33 -6.98
C GLN A 108 7.39 19.36 -8.07
N LYS A 109 8.32 18.70 -8.79
CA LYS A 109 8.00 17.62 -9.74
C LYS A 109 7.45 16.38 -9.04
N ASN A 110 7.98 16.01 -7.87
CA ASN A 110 7.45 14.90 -7.08
C ASN A 110 6.01 15.16 -6.63
N VAL A 111 5.73 16.37 -6.13
CA VAL A 111 4.38 16.81 -5.74
C VAL A 111 3.44 16.82 -6.95
N ALA A 112 3.88 17.33 -8.10
CA ALA A 112 3.09 17.32 -9.33
C ALA A 112 2.76 15.89 -9.77
N PHE A 113 3.74 14.98 -9.76
CA PHE A 113 3.58 13.57 -10.10
C PHE A 113 2.53 12.88 -9.20
N LEU A 114 2.59 13.08 -7.88
CA LEU A 114 1.58 12.54 -6.96
C LEU A 114 0.18 13.13 -7.22
N LYS A 115 0.07 14.44 -7.50
CA LYS A 115 -1.19 15.08 -7.84
C LYS A 115 -1.80 14.52 -9.13
N GLU A 116 -0.99 14.15 -10.11
CA GLU A 116 -1.47 13.47 -11.33
C GLU A 116 -2.06 12.10 -11.04
N ILE A 117 -1.43 11.32 -10.14
CA ILE A 117 -1.99 10.03 -9.66
C ILE A 117 -3.35 10.27 -8.99
N ILE A 118 -3.41 11.20 -8.04
CA ILE A 118 -4.65 11.53 -7.30
C ILE A 118 -5.76 11.95 -8.26
N LYS A 119 -5.46 12.83 -9.23
CA LYS A 119 -6.43 13.28 -10.23
C LYS A 119 -6.94 12.12 -11.08
N ALA A 120 -6.06 11.24 -11.54
CA ALA A 120 -6.45 10.07 -12.34
C ALA A 120 -7.32 9.08 -11.55
N ALA A 121 -6.99 8.85 -10.27
CA ALA A 121 -7.77 8.00 -9.38
C ALA A 121 -9.17 8.54 -9.11
N ASN A 122 -9.28 9.84 -8.84
CA ASN A 122 -10.57 10.50 -8.63
C ASN A 122 -11.49 10.37 -9.85
N GLN A 123 -10.96 10.46 -11.07
CA GLN A 123 -11.71 10.23 -12.31
C GLN A 123 -12.27 8.79 -12.43
N LYS A 124 -11.67 7.83 -11.71
CA LYS A 124 -12.13 6.44 -11.61
C LYS A 124 -12.88 6.14 -10.31
N ARG A 125 -13.17 7.17 -9.50
CA ARG A 125 -13.81 7.05 -8.18
C ARG A 125 -13.02 6.14 -7.22
N ILE A 126 -11.71 6.08 -7.39
CA ILE A 126 -10.79 5.36 -6.49
C ILE A 126 -10.14 6.37 -5.56
N ASN A 127 -10.19 6.09 -4.26
CA ASN A 127 -9.49 6.91 -3.29
C ASN A 127 -7.98 6.64 -3.32
N ILE A 128 -7.17 7.67 -3.06
CA ILE A 128 -5.74 7.51 -2.83
C ILE A 128 -5.44 7.58 -1.33
N GLY A 129 -4.57 6.67 -0.89
CA GLY A 129 -3.80 6.83 0.35
C GLY A 129 -2.31 6.96 0.05
N VAL A 130 -1.53 7.44 1.01
CA VAL A 130 -0.07 7.53 0.91
C VAL A 130 0.56 6.58 1.92
N TYR A 131 1.59 5.84 1.50
CA TYR A 131 2.47 5.07 2.38
C TYR A 131 3.80 5.80 2.51
N THR A 132 4.10 6.35 3.69
CA THR A 132 5.25 7.22 3.96
C THR A 132 5.48 7.43 5.47
N ASN A 133 6.50 8.19 5.84
CA ASN A 133 6.67 8.75 7.18
C ASN A 133 7.01 10.25 7.10
N HIS A 134 7.09 10.95 8.23
CA HIS A 134 7.29 12.40 8.23
C HIS A 134 8.66 12.82 7.68
N TYR A 135 9.70 12.03 7.93
CA TYR A 135 11.06 12.28 7.42
C TYR A 135 11.10 12.19 5.89
N GLU A 136 10.63 11.08 5.33
CA GLU A 136 10.63 10.87 3.89
C GLU A 136 9.64 11.79 3.18
N TRP A 137 8.51 12.13 3.80
CA TRP A 137 7.61 13.14 3.25
C TRP A 137 8.28 14.51 3.18
N SER A 138 9.04 14.90 4.21
CA SER A 138 9.81 16.14 4.20
C SER A 138 10.86 16.13 3.08
N GLU A 139 11.61 15.04 2.93
CA GLU A 139 12.68 14.94 1.94
C GLU A 139 12.15 14.87 0.50
N ILE A 140 11.11 14.06 0.25
CA ILE A 140 10.59 13.79 -1.08
C ILE A 140 9.63 14.88 -1.56
N MET A 141 8.81 15.42 -0.64
CA MET A 141 7.70 16.31 -0.96
C MET A 141 7.88 17.72 -0.40
N ASP A 142 9.02 18.05 0.22
CA ASP A 142 9.28 19.35 0.85
C ASP A 142 8.16 19.77 1.83
N GLY A 143 7.68 18.81 2.62
CA GLY A 143 6.61 19.03 3.60
C GLY A 143 5.26 19.43 2.98
N ALA A 144 5.04 19.20 1.69
CA ALA A 144 3.85 19.65 0.97
C ALA A 144 2.54 19.31 1.70
N LYS A 145 1.63 20.29 1.74
CA LYS A 145 0.30 20.17 2.36
C LYS A 145 -0.72 19.70 1.31
N ILE A 146 -0.78 18.39 1.08
CA ILE A 146 -1.68 17.78 0.08
C ILE A 146 -2.86 17.12 0.81
N GLU A 147 -4.08 17.35 0.33
CA GLU A 147 -5.28 16.72 0.88
C GLU A 147 -5.36 15.25 0.43
N VAL A 148 -4.94 14.32 1.30
CA VAL A 148 -5.07 12.88 1.08
C VAL A 148 -5.68 12.24 2.33
N PRO A 149 -6.84 11.56 2.22
CA PRO A 149 -7.61 11.13 3.40
C PRO A 149 -7.02 9.93 4.15
N TYR A 150 -6.05 9.20 3.58
CA TYR A 150 -5.51 7.98 4.17
C TYR A 150 -3.98 8.01 4.22
N LEU A 151 -3.44 7.79 5.41
CA LEU A 151 -2.01 7.55 5.63
C LEU A 151 -1.80 6.10 6.07
N TRP A 152 -0.85 5.43 5.44
CA TRP A 152 -0.21 4.22 5.93
C TRP A 152 1.21 4.61 6.39
N TYR A 153 1.37 4.83 7.69
CA TYR A 153 2.63 5.26 8.28
C TYR A 153 3.66 4.12 8.28
N TRP A 154 4.96 4.41 8.31
CA TRP A 154 5.97 3.37 8.55
C TRP A 154 7.09 3.82 9.48
N ASN A 155 7.46 2.94 10.40
CA ASN A 155 8.60 3.13 11.28
C ASN A 155 9.16 1.76 11.72
N THR A 156 10.44 1.53 11.50
CA THR A 156 11.14 0.28 11.83
C THR A 156 12.58 0.58 12.24
N ASN A 157 13.14 -0.19 13.17
CA ASN A 157 14.55 -0.07 13.59
C ASN A 157 15.52 -0.88 12.72
N GLY A 158 15.01 -1.67 11.77
CA GLY A 158 15.84 -2.52 10.93
C GLY A 158 15.05 -3.60 10.21
N ASP A 159 15.76 -4.52 9.56
CA ASP A 159 15.17 -5.71 8.94
C ASP A 159 14.99 -6.84 9.97
N GLY A 160 14.00 -7.70 9.73
CA GLY A 160 13.72 -8.87 10.56
C GLY A 160 13.01 -8.54 11.87
N GLN A 161 12.69 -9.58 12.64
CA GLN A 161 11.86 -9.45 13.84
C GLN A 161 12.49 -8.55 14.92
N LYS A 162 13.83 -8.50 15.01
CA LYS A 162 14.54 -7.63 15.95
C LYS A 162 14.47 -6.14 15.57
N GLY A 163 14.11 -5.82 14.33
CA GLY A 163 13.94 -4.47 13.82
C GLY A 163 12.52 -3.91 14.01
N GLU A 164 11.62 -4.66 14.63
CA GLU A 164 10.24 -4.24 14.84
C GLU A 164 10.13 -3.08 15.84
N THR A 165 9.21 -2.15 15.56
CA THR A 165 8.73 -1.15 16.52
C THR A 165 7.40 -1.61 17.13
N PRO A 166 6.90 -0.95 18.20
CA PRO A 166 5.58 -1.26 18.75
C PRO A 166 4.48 -1.25 17.67
N ALA A 167 3.64 -2.28 17.70
CA ALA A 167 2.51 -2.47 16.77
C ALA A 167 1.29 -1.63 17.17
N ASP A 168 1.51 -0.33 17.35
CA ASP A 168 0.52 0.69 17.68
C ASP A 168 0.80 1.97 16.88
N PHE A 169 0.15 3.08 17.24
CA PHE A 169 0.36 4.40 16.60
C PHE A 169 1.00 5.42 17.54
N GLY A 170 1.63 4.98 18.63
CA GLY A 170 2.17 5.87 19.67
C GLY A 170 3.34 6.74 19.22
N ASP A 171 4.01 6.36 18.13
CA ASP A 171 5.13 7.08 17.53
C ASP A 171 4.72 7.96 16.32
N PHE A 172 3.42 8.03 16.01
CA PHE A 172 2.93 8.88 14.93
C PHE A 172 3.03 10.36 15.30
N VAL A 173 3.51 11.17 14.35
CA VAL A 173 3.52 12.64 14.42
C VAL A 173 2.75 13.22 13.24
N THR A 174 2.17 14.40 13.39
CA THR A 174 1.41 15.05 12.31
C THR A 174 2.34 15.73 11.30
N PHE A 175 2.03 15.62 10.00
CA PHE A 175 2.80 16.22 8.90
C PHE A 175 1.95 16.28 7.63
N GLY A 176 2.25 17.19 6.69
CA GLY A 176 1.67 17.12 5.34
C GLY A 176 0.13 17.11 5.25
N LYS A 177 -0.58 17.63 6.26
CA LYS A 177 -2.04 17.52 6.53
C LYS A 177 -2.53 16.18 7.08
N PHE A 178 -1.68 15.19 7.26
CA PHE A 178 -2.00 13.97 7.99
C PHE A 178 -2.09 14.26 9.49
N GLY A 179 -3.32 14.29 10.01
CA GLY A 179 -3.62 14.37 11.44
C GLY A 179 -3.78 13.00 12.11
N GLN A 180 -3.88 11.93 11.33
CA GLN A 180 -4.07 10.56 11.79
C GLN A 180 -3.54 9.56 10.76
N THR A 181 -3.32 8.33 11.18
CA THR A 181 -2.92 7.21 10.32
C THR A 181 -3.95 6.09 10.37
N VAL A 182 -4.17 5.39 9.26
CA VAL A 182 -5.09 4.25 9.21
C VAL A 182 -4.41 2.88 9.32
N ALA A 183 -3.11 2.85 9.04
CA ALA A 183 -2.26 1.68 9.13
C ALA A 183 -0.82 2.09 9.47
N LYS A 184 -0.04 1.20 10.06
CA LYS A 184 1.39 1.38 10.29
C LYS A 184 2.13 0.11 9.92
N GLN A 185 3.17 0.23 9.11
CA GLN A 185 4.19 -0.81 9.00
C GLN A 185 5.17 -0.67 10.17
N PHE A 186 5.20 -1.69 11.03
CA PHE A 186 6.03 -1.72 12.24
C PHE A 186 7.18 -2.72 12.13
N GLY A 187 7.21 -3.56 11.09
CA GLY A 187 8.31 -4.49 10.81
C GLY A 187 8.50 -4.73 9.32
N LYS A 188 9.74 -4.98 8.89
CA LYS A 188 10.07 -5.24 7.49
C LYS A 188 10.98 -6.46 7.32
N LYS A 189 10.85 -7.17 6.19
CA LYS A 189 11.58 -8.40 5.86
C LYS A 189 11.58 -9.44 6.99
N VAL A 190 10.41 -9.70 7.58
CA VAL A 190 10.23 -10.70 8.63
C VAL A 190 9.87 -12.04 7.98
N ASN A 191 10.59 -13.11 8.32
CA ASN A 191 10.27 -14.46 7.85
C ASN A 191 9.15 -15.06 8.70
N ILE A 192 8.00 -15.30 8.10
CA ILE A 192 6.84 -15.92 8.74
C ILE A 192 6.28 -16.94 7.77
N CYS A 193 6.04 -18.17 8.23
CA CYS A 193 5.54 -19.24 7.35
C CYS A 193 6.46 -19.50 6.14
N GLY A 194 7.78 -19.30 6.27
CA GLY A 194 8.74 -19.51 5.19
C GLY A 194 8.77 -18.40 4.13
N VAL A 195 7.95 -17.35 4.28
CA VAL A 195 7.90 -16.20 3.36
C VAL A 195 8.37 -14.92 4.04
N LEU A 196 9.10 -14.08 3.30
CA LEU A 196 9.48 -12.75 3.75
C LEU A 196 8.32 -11.78 3.52
N VAL A 197 7.83 -11.21 4.61
CA VAL A 197 6.75 -10.23 4.61
C VAL A 197 7.11 -9.04 5.46
N ASN A 198 6.50 -7.90 5.16
CA ASN A 198 6.48 -6.77 6.08
C ASN A 198 5.21 -6.86 6.95
N ARG A 199 5.28 -6.36 8.17
CA ARG A 199 4.23 -6.48 9.19
C ARG A 199 3.58 -5.14 9.45
N ASN A 200 2.26 -5.16 9.51
CA ASN A 200 1.42 -3.99 9.66
C ASN A 200 0.43 -4.14 10.80
N VAL A 201 0.10 -3.01 11.43
CA VAL A 201 -1.08 -2.86 12.28
C VAL A 201 -2.04 -1.87 11.62
N PHE A 202 -3.34 -2.11 11.73
CA PHE A 202 -4.37 -1.22 11.18
C PHE A 202 -5.64 -1.23 12.04
N HIS A 203 -6.48 -0.21 11.88
CA HIS A 203 -7.79 -0.17 12.50
C HIS A 203 -8.70 -1.25 11.89
N GLY A 204 -9.20 -2.18 12.72
CA GLY A 204 -10.08 -3.26 12.25
C GLY A 204 -11.46 -2.78 11.83
N ALA A 205 -12.25 -3.63 11.17
CA ALA A 205 -13.60 -3.29 10.70
C ALA A 205 -14.60 -2.87 11.80
N ASN A 206 -14.32 -3.24 13.06
CA ASN A 206 -15.13 -2.89 14.23
C ASN A 206 -14.58 -1.70 15.04
N ASP A 207 -13.53 -1.04 14.55
CA ASP A 207 -12.96 0.13 15.23
C ASP A 207 -13.78 1.37 14.86
N GLN A 208 -14.48 1.95 15.84
CA GLN A 208 -15.32 3.13 15.66
C GLN A 208 -14.52 4.38 15.23
N ARG A 209 -13.20 4.37 15.38
CA ARG A 209 -12.29 5.45 14.92
C ARG A 209 -11.78 5.24 13.48
N SER A 210 -12.15 4.12 12.85
CA SER A 210 -11.74 3.77 11.49
C SER A 210 -12.63 4.45 10.46
N PRO A 211 -12.08 5.27 9.53
CA PRO A 211 -12.78 5.55 8.29
C PRO A 211 -13.04 4.20 7.61
N ARG A 212 -14.32 3.79 7.48
CA ARG A 212 -14.73 2.42 7.08
C ARG A 212 -13.80 1.87 5.99
N PHE A 213 -12.92 0.93 6.36
CA PHE A 213 -12.08 0.21 5.39
C PHE A 213 -12.99 -0.54 4.42
N LYS A 214 -13.12 -0.03 3.20
CA LYS A 214 -13.71 -0.79 2.09
C LYS A 214 -12.59 -1.50 1.35
N PHE A 215 -12.28 -2.70 1.80
CA PHE A 215 -11.29 -3.58 1.18
C PHE A 215 -11.62 -3.87 -0.29
N ALA A 216 -10.61 -4.26 -1.06
CA ALA A 216 -10.77 -4.69 -2.44
C ALA A 216 -11.71 -5.90 -2.52
N LYS A 217 -12.55 -5.93 -3.56
CA LYS A 217 -13.57 -6.96 -3.78
C LYS A 217 -13.38 -7.58 -5.17
N SER A 218 -13.92 -8.78 -5.35
CA SER A 218 -14.13 -9.30 -6.70
C SER A 218 -15.34 -8.58 -7.31
N TRP A 219 -15.30 -8.32 -8.62
CA TRP A 219 -16.47 -7.80 -9.33
C TRP A 219 -17.69 -8.72 -9.13
N PRO A 220 -18.91 -8.17 -8.95
CA PRO A 220 -20.12 -8.98 -8.95
C PRO A 220 -20.26 -9.72 -10.29
N GLY A 221 -20.40 -11.04 -10.28
CA GLY A 221 -20.71 -11.85 -11.47
C GLY A 221 -19.53 -12.54 -12.17
N ARG A 222 -18.30 -12.48 -11.65
CA ARG A 222 -17.21 -13.38 -12.09
C ARG A 222 -16.78 -14.26 -10.93
N VAL A 223 -17.30 -15.49 -10.92
CA VAL A 223 -16.77 -16.59 -10.11
C VAL A 223 -15.57 -17.14 -10.89
N PHE A 224 -14.40 -17.16 -10.27
CA PHE A 224 -13.26 -17.97 -10.71
C PHE A 224 -13.06 -19.08 -9.69
#